data_AF-A0A519KC41-F1
#
_entry.id   AF-A0A519KC41-F1
#
_cell.length_a   1.000
_cell.length_b   1.000
_cell.length_c   1.000
_cell.angle_alpha   90.00
_cell.angle_beta   90.00
_cell.angle_gamma   90.00
#
_symmetry.space_group_name_H-M   'P 1'
#
loop_
_entity.id
_entity.type
_entity.pdbx_description
1 polymer ?
#
loop_
_entity_poly.entity_id
_entity_poly.type
_entity_poly.pdbx_seq_one_letter_code
_entity_poly.pdbx_strand_id
1 'polypeptide(L)'
;MENIFNPRYRREYLAGYSSAFNPHLDYNRDLYSEAYNSGFNLGRLEYEDMNGNIVNGIPLRILTRKILEEFMLAGILGMRVEFQGYNNHQIDIVNRWYQSGIEKYEPDYGFYLQDILE
;
A
#
# COMPACT_ATOMS: atom_id res chain seq x y z
N MET A 1 0.37 -23.72 -3.64
CA MET A 1 -0.66 -23.06 -2.82
C MET A 1 -1.59 -24.14 -2.29
N GLU A 2 -1.16 -24.84 -1.24
CA GLU A 2 -2.00 -25.87 -0.63
C GLU A 2 -3.10 -25.20 0.20
N ASN A 3 -4.32 -25.28 -0.33
CA ASN A 3 -5.57 -25.22 0.43
C ASN A 3 -6.14 -23.84 0.84
N ILE A 4 -6.25 -22.90 -0.11
CA ILE A 4 -7.05 -21.67 0.06
C ILE A 4 -8.54 -21.91 0.39
N PHE A 5 -9.04 -23.12 0.14
CA PHE A 5 -10.39 -23.55 0.48
C PHE A 5 -10.53 -24.03 1.93
N ASN A 6 -9.43 -24.24 2.65
CA ASN A 6 -9.44 -24.57 4.06
C ASN A 6 -9.65 -23.28 4.89
N PRO A 7 -10.76 -23.17 5.66
CA PRO A 7 -11.05 -21.96 6.43
C PRO A 7 -9.99 -21.63 7.49
N ARG A 8 -9.39 -22.66 8.11
CA ARG A 8 -8.33 -22.47 9.11
C ARG A 8 -7.06 -21.92 8.45
N TYR A 9 -6.63 -22.54 7.35
CA TYR A 9 -5.46 -22.07 6.57
C TYR A 9 -5.66 -20.63 6.15
N ARG A 10 -6.82 -20.31 5.55
CA ARG A 10 -7.15 -18.96 5.09
C ARG A 10 -7.09 -17.93 6.22
N ARG A 11 -7.63 -18.25 7.39
CA ARG A 11 -7.61 -17.35 8.55
C ARG A 11 -6.18 -17.10 9.03
N GLU A 12 -5.37 -18.15 9.15
CA GLU A 12 -3.97 -18.02 9.58
C GLU A 12 -3.14 -17.25 8.56
N TYR A 13 -3.35 -17.51 7.27
CA TYR A 13 -2.72 -16.76 6.17
C TYR A 13 -3.05 -15.26 6.23
N LEU A 14 -4.33 -14.90 6.35
CA LEU A 14 -4.75 -13.50 6.43
C LEU A 14 -4.19 -12.82 7.68
N ALA A 15 -4.10 -13.53 8.81
CA ALA A 15 -3.48 -13.00 10.02
C ALA A 15 -1.98 -12.70 9.81
N GLY A 16 -1.25 -13.60 9.14
CA GLY A 16 0.15 -13.39 8.78
C GLY A 16 0.33 -12.19 7.85
N TYR A 17 -0.46 -12.14 6.79
CA TYR A 17 -0.44 -11.06 5.80
C TYR A 17 -0.68 -9.69 6.43
N SER A 18 -1.74 -9.54 7.24
CA SER A 18 -2.04 -8.27 7.92
C SER A 18 -0.96 -7.86 8.92
N SER A 19 -0.33 -8.83 9.60
CA SER A 19 0.74 -8.55 10.56
C SER A 19 2.00 -8.03 9.86
N ALA A 20 2.31 -8.54 8.67
CA ALA A 20 3.51 -8.15 7.95
C ALA A 20 3.54 -6.67 7.51
N PHE A 21 2.39 -5.99 7.43
CA PHE A 21 2.37 -4.55 7.17
C PHE A 21 2.90 -3.70 8.33
N ASN A 22 3.07 -4.28 9.53
CA ASN A 22 3.78 -3.64 10.62
C ASN A 22 5.28 -3.96 10.52
N PRO A 23 6.14 -2.98 10.18
CA PRO A 23 7.58 -3.21 10.05
C PRO A 23 8.30 -3.35 11.40
N HIS A 24 7.63 -3.04 12.51
CA HIS A 24 8.21 -3.11 13.86
C HIS A 24 7.93 -4.45 14.57
N LEU A 25 7.21 -5.38 13.94
CA LEU A 25 6.98 -6.69 14.54
C LEU A 25 8.20 -7.59 14.36
N ASP A 26 8.71 -8.07 15.49
CA ASP A 26 9.67 -9.16 15.52
C ASP A 26 9.00 -10.45 15.00
N TYR A 27 9.61 -11.08 14.01
CA TYR A 27 9.08 -12.27 13.36
C TYR A 27 9.92 -13.50 13.70
N ASN A 28 9.30 -14.46 14.37
CA ASN A 28 9.89 -15.77 14.61
C ASN A 28 9.10 -16.84 13.85
N ARG A 29 9.69 -17.34 12.76
CA ARG A 29 9.09 -18.34 11.86
C ARG A 29 8.71 -19.63 12.60
N ASP A 30 9.42 -20.00 13.66
CA ASP A 30 9.23 -21.26 14.38
C ASP A 30 7.99 -21.25 15.29
N LEU A 31 7.45 -20.08 15.59
CA LEU A 31 6.25 -19.92 16.43
C LEU A 31 4.94 -20.01 15.65
N TYR A 32 5.00 -19.98 14.31
CA TYR A 32 3.83 -19.79 13.46
C TYR A 32 3.63 -20.93 12.47
N SER A 33 2.37 -21.12 12.05
CA SER A 33 2.02 -22.12 11.05
C SER A 33 2.56 -21.76 9.67
N GLU A 34 2.67 -22.75 8.80
CA GLU A 34 3.05 -22.54 7.39
C GLU A 34 2.13 -21.52 6.68
N ALA A 35 0.83 -21.57 6.98
CA ALA A 35 -0.16 -20.65 6.42
C ALA A 35 0.15 -19.20 6.83
N TYR A 36 0.38 -18.97 8.13
CA TYR A 36 0.73 -17.65 8.65
C TYR A 36 2.05 -17.17 8.04
N ASN A 37 3.08 -18.02 8.01
CA ASN A 37 4.39 -17.68 7.46
C ASN A 37 4.30 -17.32 5.96
N SER A 38 3.47 -18.02 5.20
CA SER A 38 3.23 -17.72 3.79
C SER A 38 2.56 -16.35 3.60
N GLY A 39 1.53 -16.07 4.40
CA GLY A 39 0.85 -14.77 4.38
C GLY A 39 1.77 -13.64 4.80
N PHE A 40 2.56 -13.85 5.86
CA PHE A 40 3.51 -12.87 6.37
C PHE A 40 4.59 -12.54 5.33
N ASN A 41 5.15 -13.55 4.66
CA ASN A 41 6.15 -13.32 3.61
C ASN A 41 5.57 -12.48 2.46
N LEU A 42 4.35 -12.79 1.99
CA LEU A 42 3.72 -11.99 0.93
C LEU A 42 3.45 -10.55 1.39
N GLY A 43 2.87 -10.37 2.58
CA GLY A 43 2.59 -9.04 3.11
C GLY A 43 3.87 -8.21 3.33
N ARG A 44 4.98 -8.86 3.70
CA ARG A 44 6.29 -8.20 3.84
C ARG A 44 6.84 -7.77 2.49
N LEU A 45 6.75 -8.63 1.47
CA LEU A 45 7.14 -8.28 0.11
C LEU A 45 6.33 -7.09 -0.41
N GLU A 46 5.01 -7.11 -0.26
CA GLU A 46 4.16 -5.99 -0.70
C GLU A 46 4.43 -4.70 0.09
N TYR A 47 4.68 -4.81 1.39
CA TYR A 47 5.12 -3.66 2.20
C TYR A 47 6.41 -3.07 1.62
N GLU A 48 7.44 -3.88 1.36
CA GLU A 48 8.74 -3.43 0.87
C GLU A 48 8.68 -2.91 -0.57
N ASP A 49 7.84 -3.50 -1.41
CA ASP A 49 7.55 -2.99 -2.75
C ASP A 49 7.05 -1.54 -2.70
N MET A 50 6.20 -1.20 -1.71
CA MET A 50 5.67 0.16 -1.53
C MET A 50 6.59 1.09 -0.74
N ASN A 51 7.31 0.58 0.26
CA ASN A 51 7.97 1.41 1.28
C ASN A 51 9.50 1.39 1.22
N GLY A 52 10.07 0.48 0.44
CA GLY A 52 11.49 0.18 0.42
C GLY A 52 11.85 -0.93 1.41
N ASN A 53 13.04 -1.50 1.21
CA ASN A 53 13.54 -2.61 2.02
C ASN A 53 13.80 -2.17 3.48
N ILE A 54 13.34 -2.97 4.44
CA ILE A 54 13.44 -2.66 5.88
C ILE A 54 14.89 -2.64 6.36
N VAL A 55 15.79 -3.41 5.72
CA VAL A 55 17.23 -3.39 6.01
C VAL A 55 17.83 -2.00 5.79
N ASN A 56 17.23 -1.18 4.91
CA ASN A 56 17.66 0.19 4.66
C ASN A 56 17.03 1.20 5.65
N GLY A 57 16.26 0.72 6.62
CA GLY A 57 15.52 1.53 7.59
C GLY A 57 14.02 1.61 7.28
N ILE A 58 13.24 1.89 8.31
CA ILE A 58 11.78 2.05 8.21
C ILE A 58 11.48 3.52 7.90
N PRO A 59 10.73 3.84 6.82
CA PRO A 59 10.40 5.21 6.48
C PRO A 59 9.47 5.86 7.52
N LEU A 60 9.54 7.18 7.61
CA LEU A 60 8.73 7.97 8.54
C LEU A 60 7.23 7.82 8.28
N ARG A 61 6.84 7.79 7.00
CA ARG A 61 5.47 7.51 6.56
C ARG A 61 5.40 6.14 5.93
N ILE A 62 4.33 5.41 6.20
CA ILE A 62 4.07 4.12 5.54
C ILE A 62 3.02 4.34 4.45
N LEU A 63 3.40 4.04 3.21
CA LEU A 63 2.49 3.93 2.09
C LEU A 63 1.63 2.68 2.22
N THR A 64 0.35 2.87 1.96
CA THR A 64 -0.65 1.81 1.81
C THR A 64 -1.34 2.00 0.46
N ARG A 65 -2.02 0.96 -0.02
CA ARG A 65 -2.80 1.07 -1.26
C ARG A 65 -3.83 2.19 -1.20
N LYS A 66 -4.48 2.40 -0.05
CA LYS A 66 -5.42 3.51 0.16
C LYS A 66 -4.76 4.87 -0.06
N ILE A 67 -3.57 5.08 0.49
CA ILE A 67 -2.83 6.35 0.30
C ILE A 67 -2.46 6.54 -1.17
N LEU A 68 -2.05 5.47 -1.87
CA LEU A 68 -1.76 5.54 -3.30
C LEU A 68 -3.00 5.88 -4.15
N GLU A 69 -4.17 5.34 -3.78
CA GLU A 69 -5.45 5.68 -4.40
C GLU A 69 -5.82 7.16 -4.16
N GLU A 70 -5.54 7.72 -2.99
CA GLU A 70 -5.72 9.14 -2.70
C GLU A 70 -4.83 10.02 -3.58
N PHE A 71 -3.57 9.63 -3.82
CA PHE A 71 -2.69 10.34 -4.76
C PHE A 71 -3.17 10.22 -6.21
N MET A 72 -3.64 9.06 -6.64
CA MET A 72 -4.23 8.91 -7.98
C MET A 72 -5.46 9.81 -8.14
N LEU A 73 -6.34 9.87 -7.11
CA LEU A 73 -7.50 10.75 -7.12
C LEU A 73 -7.09 12.23 -7.19
N ALA A 74 -6.07 12.64 -6.44
CA ALA A 74 -5.53 13.99 -6.54
C ALA A 74 -5.07 14.32 -7.98
N GLY A 75 -4.46 13.36 -8.67
CA GLY A 75 -4.10 13.49 -10.09
C GLY A 75 -5.32 13.67 -11.01
N ILE A 76 -6.37 12.87 -10.80
CA ILE A 76 -7.66 12.99 -11.51
C ILE A 76 -8.33 14.34 -11.22
N LEU A 77 -8.09 14.96 -10.07
CA LEU A 77 -8.68 16.25 -9.73
C LEU A 77 -7.78 17.45 -10.08
N GLY A 78 -6.60 17.22 -10.66
CA GLY A 78 -5.62 18.27 -10.95
C GLY A 78 -5.06 18.95 -9.70
N MET A 79 -5.14 18.30 -8.53
CA MET A 79 -4.70 18.85 -7.26
C MET A 79 -3.18 18.75 -7.10
N ARG A 80 -2.55 19.80 -6.57
CA ARG A 80 -1.13 19.74 -6.19
C ARG A 80 -0.96 18.84 -4.97
N VAL A 81 0.08 18.01 -5.01
CA VAL A 81 0.44 17.08 -3.93
C VAL A 81 1.82 17.40 -3.37
N GLU A 82 1.97 17.24 -2.06
CA GLU A 82 3.25 17.39 -1.37
C GLU A 82 3.79 16.03 -0.92
N PHE A 83 5.10 15.86 -1.01
CA PHE A 83 5.77 14.59 -0.70
C PHE A 83 6.48 14.59 0.67
N GLN A 84 6.12 15.51 1.56
CA GLN A 84 6.83 15.67 2.83
C GLN A 84 6.77 14.38 3.68
N GLY A 85 7.94 13.89 4.09
CA GLY A 85 8.07 12.72 4.95
C GLY A 85 8.07 11.37 4.21
N TYR A 86 7.98 11.37 2.88
CA TYR A 86 8.25 10.19 2.06
C TYR A 86 9.72 10.14 1.63
N ASN A 87 10.28 8.93 1.57
CA ASN A 87 11.63 8.73 1.02
C ASN A 87 11.59 8.69 -0.53
N ASN A 88 12.77 8.68 -1.16
CA ASN A 88 12.85 8.70 -2.64
C ASN A 88 12.14 7.51 -3.31
N HIS A 89 12.25 6.30 -2.75
CA HIS A 89 11.56 5.10 -3.28
C HIS A 89 10.04 5.28 -3.26
N GLN A 90 9.52 5.79 -2.15
CA GLN A 90 8.09 6.08 -1.98
C GLN A 90 7.63 7.18 -2.93
N ILE A 91 8.45 8.23 -3.13
CA ILE A 91 8.15 9.32 -4.07
C ILE A 91 8.02 8.80 -5.50
N ASP A 92 8.92 7.91 -5.94
CA ASP A 92 8.86 7.32 -7.28
C ASP A 92 7.57 6.51 -7.49
N ILE A 93 7.12 5.80 -6.45
CA ILE A 93 5.87 5.04 -6.49
C ILE A 93 4.67 5.97 -6.52
N VAL A 94 4.61 6.94 -5.62
CA VAL A 94 3.52 7.91 -5.55
C VAL A 94 3.40 8.68 -6.86
N ASN A 95 4.53 9.11 -7.44
CA ASN A 95 4.54 9.81 -8.73
C ASN A 95 3.90 8.98 -9.84
N ARG A 96 4.19 7.69 -9.94
CA ARG A 96 3.55 6.81 -10.93
C ARG A 96 2.04 6.74 -10.73
N TRP A 97 1.58 6.63 -9.49
CA TRP A 97 0.14 6.61 -9.18
C TRP A 97 -0.54 7.95 -9.49
N TYR A 98 0.07 9.06 -9.08
CA TYR A 98 -0.43 10.41 -9.35
C TYR A 98 -0.50 10.70 -10.86
N GLN A 99 0.55 10.35 -11.61
CA GLN A 99 0.56 10.50 -13.08
C GLN A 99 -0.50 9.63 -13.75
N SER A 100 -0.72 8.40 -13.27
CA SER A 100 -1.82 7.57 -13.80
C SER A 100 -3.21 8.17 -13.56
N GLY A 101 -3.34 9.02 -12.54
CA GLY A 101 -4.55 9.81 -12.30
C GLY A 101 -4.67 10.98 -13.28
N ILE A 102 -3.58 11.71 -13.55
CA ILE A 102 -3.53 12.78 -14.55
C ILE A 102 -3.84 12.24 -15.95
N GLU A 103 -3.33 11.08 -16.32
CA GLU A 103 -3.62 10.47 -17.63
C GLU A 103 -5.10 10.11 -17.80
N LYS A 104 -5.80 9.85 -16.68
CA LYS A 104 -7.24 9.60 -16.63
C LYS A 104 -8.05 10.87 -16.38
N TYR A 105 -7.41 12.04 -16.36
CA TYR A 105 -8.07 13.31 -16.17
C TYR A 105 -9.01 13.60 -17.34
N GLU A 106 -10.30 13.65 -17.05
CA GLU A 106 -11.34 14.11 -17.95
C GLU A 106 -11.86 15.45 -17.40
N PRO A 107 -11.72 16.58 -18.13
CA PRO A 107 -12.07 17.92 -17.66
C PRO A 107 -13.51 18.05 -17.14
N ASP A 108 -14.43 17.26 -17.70
CA ASP A 108 -15.85 17.27 -17.35
C ASP A 108 -16.11 16.77 -15.91
N TYR A 109 -15.21 15.98 -15.30
CA TYR A 109 -15.31 15.59 -13.88
C TYR A 109 -14.92 16.71 -12.91
N GLY A 110 -14.18 17.73 -13.38
CA GLY A 110 -13.79 18.88 -12.56
C GLY A 110 -14.99 19.72 -12.11
N PHE A 111 -16.02 19.82 -12.96
CA PHE A 111 -17.28 20.52 -12.63
C PHE A 111 -18.03 19.85 -11.48
N TYR A 112 -18.00 18.51 -11.42
CA TYR A 112 -18.72 17.74 -10.41
C TYR A 112 -18.24 18.02 -8.97
N LEU A 113 -16.97 18.36 -8.79
CA LEU A 113 -16.43 18.70 -7.47
C LEU A 113 -16.73 20.16 -7.08
N GLN A 114 -16.78 21.07 -8.06
CA GLN A 114 -17.23 22.45 -7.84
C GLN A 114 -18.71 22.49 -7.43
N ASP A 115 -19.56 21.71 -8.09
CA ASP A 115 -21.00 21.63 -7.80
C ASP A 115 -21.33 20.99 -6.43
N ILE A 116 -20.40 20.22 -5.84
CA ILE A 116 -20.55 19.64 -4.49
C ILE A 116 -20.03 20.60 -3.40
N LEU A 117 -19.15 21.53 -3.76
CA LEU A 117 -18.50 22.46 -2.83
C LEU A 117 -19.15 23.85 -2.79
N GLU A 118 -19.96 24.21 -3.80
CA GLU A 118 -20.90 25.36 -3.78
C GLU A 118 -22.24 25.00 -3.13
#